data_AF-A0A371DGZ8-F1
#
_entry.id   AF-A0A371DGZ8-F1
#
_cell.length_a   1.000
_cell.length_b   1.000
_cell.length_c   1.000
_cell.angle_alpha   90.00
_cell.angle_beta   90.00
_cell.angle_gamma   90.00
#
_symmetry.space_group_name_H-M   'P 1'
#
loop_
_entity.id
_entity.type
_entity.pdbx_description
1 polymer ?
#
loop_
_entity_poly.entity_id
_entity_poly.type
_entity_poly.pdbx_seq_one_letter_code
_entity_poly.pdbx_strand_id
1 'polypeptide(L)'
;MVQETYTRRVQRVLSELVKDNKGSIHYKSFMLEVRSVKLRSSVDGTSAFRRGLRDALMVEMDAGRLSINTSQVPAVILLTPVGKTFYGSLVLPPLRHAQRKPAVHTGLSRRAKALAEYQGIYAILQPVRDTVAARLLTSAEEFSVTKIPGMIESFLETEDALRSQNIHLTERVNELNWESDCIESGLW
;
A
#
# COMPACT_ATOMS: atom_id res chain seq x y z
N MET A 1 15.55 -9.25 17.14
CA MET A 1 14.58 -8.13 17.16
C MET A 1 13.19 -8.71 17.32
N VAL A 2 12.51 -8.47 18.45
CA VAL A 2 11.14 -8.98 18.66
C VAL A 2 10.19 -8.24 17.73
N GLN A 3 9.48 -8.98 16.88
CA GLN A 3 8.49 -8.40 15.98
C GLN A 3 7.30 -7.93 16.80
N GLU A 4 7.09 -6.62 16.81
CA GLU A 4 6.01 -6.01 17.57
C GLU A 4 4.64 -6.40 17.00
N THR A 5 3.74 -6.90 17.86
CA THR A 5 2.38 -7.31 17.50
C THR A 5 1.49 -6.11 17.17
N TYR A 6 0.44 -6.33 16.36
CA TYR A 6 -0.52 -5.29 16.00
C TYR A 6 -1.22 -4.69 17.22
N THR A 7 -1.58 -5.51 18.20
CA THR A 7 -2.16 -5.09 19.48
C THR A 7 -1.26 -4.09 20.21
N ARG A 8 0.05 -4.36 20.31
CA ARG A 8 0.99 -3.43 20.97
C ARG A 8 1.10 -2.09 20.23
N ARG A 9 1.04 -2.09 18.90
CA ARG A 9 1.08 -0.84 18.13
C ARG A 9 -0.19 -0.01 18.32
N VAL A 10 -1.35 -0.66 18.29
CA VAL A 10 -2.65 -0.04 18.58
C VAL A 10 -2.65 0.58 19.98
N GLN A 11 -2.29 -0.19 21.00
CA GLN A 11 -2.23 0.28 22.39
C GLN A 11 -1.26 1.45 22.57
N ARG A 12 -0.15 1.46 21.83
CA ARG A 12 0.81 2.57 21.88
C ARG A 12 0.24 3.86 21.31
N VAL A 13 -0.39 3.79 20.13
CA VAL A 13 -1.05 4.96 19.53
C VAL A 13 -2.14 5.51 20.46
N LEU A 14 -2.95 4.63 21.06
CA LEU A 14 -3.99 5.04 22.00
C LEU A 14 -3.42 5.62 23.31
N SER A 15 -2.29 5.08 23.81
CA SER A 15 -1.56 5.67 24.95
C SER A 15 -1.01 7.05 24.66
N GLU A 16 -0.46 7.28 23.46
CA GLU A 16 0.00 8.60 23.04
C GLU A 16 -1.16 9.58 22.87
N LEU A 17 -2.30 9.13 22.33
CA LEU A 17 -3.50 9.94 22.24
C LEU A 17 -3.93 10.49 23.61
N VAL A 18 -3.90 9.65 24.66
CA VAL A 18 -4.22 10.08 26.03
C VAL A 18 -3.17 11.03 26.59
N LYS A 19 -1.88 10.77 26.35
CA LYS A 19 -0.78 11.66 26.79
C LYS A 19 -0.89 13.05 26.15
N ASP A 20 -1.37 13.11 24.92
CA ASP A 20 -1.67 14.34 24.18
C ASP A 20 -2.98 15.02 24.62
N ASN A 21 -3.67 14.50 25.65
CA ASN A 21 -5.00 14.94 26.08
C ASN A 21 -6.07 14.89 24.97
N LYS A 22 -5.88 14.02 23.97
CA LYS A 22 -6.85 13.79 22.89
C LYS A 22 -7.74 12.60 23.24
N GLY A 23 -9.05 12.77 23.10
CA GLY A 23 -10.05 11.72 23.34
C GLY A 23 -10.45 10.94 22.09
N SER A 24 -10.02 11.37 20.91
CA SER A 24 -10.46 10.83 19.63
C SER A 24 -9.41 10.97 18.54
N ILE A 25 -9.50 10.11 17.53
CA ILE A 25 -8.67 10.16 16.33
C ILE A 25 -9.46 9.66 15.12
N HIS A 26 -9.29 10.32 13.97
CA HIS A 26 -9.84 9.81 12.72
C HIS A 26 -9.22 8.46 12.38
N TYR A 27 -10.05 7.50 11.97
CA TYR A 27 -9.63 6.15 11.62
C TYR A 27 -8.53 6.14 10.54
N LYS A 28 -8.60 7.07 9.57
CA LYS A 28 -7.56 7.25 8.55
C LYS A 28 -6.20 7.63 9.15
N SER A 29 -6.17 8.60 10.07
CA SER A 29 -4.93 9.03 10.75
C SER A 29 -4.40 7.93 11.65
N PHE A 30 -5.28 7.26 12.39
CA PHE A 30 -4.94 6.13 13.24
C PHE A 30 -4.27 4.99 12.44
N MET A 31 -4.82 4.63 11.28
CA MET A 31 -4.20 3.63 10.40
C MET A 31 -2.78 4.01 9.97
N LEU A 32 -2.53 5.30 9.71
CA LEU A 32 -1.21 5.78 9.31
C LEU A 32 -0.19 5.67 10.46
N GLU A 33 -0.63 5.93 11.70
CA GLU A 33 0.24 5.83 12.89
C GLU A 33 0.55 4.38 13.29
N VAL A 34 -0.42 3.46 13.15
CA VAL A 34 -0.22 2.03 13.44
C VAL A 34 0.62 1.33 12.38
N ARG A 35 0.69 1.89 11.15
CA ARG A 35 1.38 1.28 10.01
C ARG A 35 2.87 1.11 10.30
N SER A 36 3.38 -0.11 10.10
CA SER A 36 4.82 -0.36 10.12
C SER A 36 5.49 0.26 8.89
N VAL A 37 6.62 0.93 9.10
CA VAL A 37 7.49 1.54 8.07
C VAL A 37 7.85 0.56 6.94
N LYS A 38 7.83 -0.76 7.21
CA LYS A 38 8.21 -1.81 6.25
C LYS A 38 7.07 -2.28 5.33
N LEU A 39 5.81 -1.95 5.62
CA LEU A 39 4.66 -2.47 4.84
C LEU A 39 4.40 -1.56 3.63
N ARG A 40 4.73 -2.05 2.41
CA ARG A 40 4.59 -1.30 1.15
C ARG A 40 3.16 -1.26 0.60
N SER A 41 2.30 -2.25 0.86
CA SER A 41 0.92 -2.27 0.36
C SER A 41 -0.11 -2.21 1.49
N SER A 42 -1.03 -1.23 1.40
CA SER A 42 -2.21 -1.09 2.26
C SER A 42 -3.50 -0.93 1.45
N VAL A 43 -3.40 -1.17 0.13
CA VAL A 43 -4.44 -0.82 -0.84
C VAL A 43 -5.56 -1.87 -0.83
N ASP A 44 -5.22 -3.16 -0.69
CA ASP A 44 -6.23 -4.23 -0.69
C ASP A 44 -6.93 -4.43 0.66
N GLY A 45 -8.25 -4.62 0.59
CA GLY A 45 -9.12 -4.97 1.72
C GLY A 45 -8.74 -6.27 2.43
N THR A 46 -8.01 -7.17 1.76
CA THR A 46 -7.53 -8.46 2.26
C THR A 46 -6.13 -8.43 2.88
N SER A 47 -5.47 -7.25 2.88
CA SER A 47 -4.11 -7.10 3.41
C SER A 47 -4.02 -7.59 4.86
N ALA A 48 -2.96 -8.35 5.16
CA ALA A 48 -2.71 -8.88 6.51
C ALA A 48 -2.66 -7.76 7.58
N PHE A 49 -2.28 -6.55 7.15
CA PHE A 49 -2.34 -5.33 7.95
C PHE A 49 -3.76 -4.98 8.39
N ARG A 50 -4.73 -4.89 7.45
CA ARG A 50 -6.11 -4.52 7.77
C ARG A 50 -6.79 -5.56 8.64
N ARG A 51 -6.52 -6.86 8.41
CA ARG A 51 -7.00 -7.95 9.27
C ARG A 51 -6.43 -7.82 10.68
N GLY A 52 -5.10 -7.75 10.83
CA GLY A 52 -4.47 -7.62 12.14
C GLY A 52 -4.86 -6.34 12.90
N LEU A 53 -5.12 -5.24 12.18
CA LEU A 53 -5.66 -4.02 12.78
C LEU A 53 -7.09 -4.19 13.28
N ARG A 54 -7.96 -4.83 12.48
CA ARG A 54 -9.35 -5.11 12.84
C ARG A 54 -9.41 -6.00 14.08
N ASP A 55 -8.64 -7.09 14.09
CA ASP A 55 -8.60 -8.02 15.23
C ASP A 55 -8.12 -7.31 16.50
N ALA A 56 -7.09 -6.46 16.40
CA ALA A 56 -6.61 -5.68 17.54
C ALA A 56 -7.64 -4.64 18.04
N LEU A 57 -8.35 -3.98 17.13
CA LEU A 57 -9.41 -3.03 17.50
C LEU A 57 -10.61 -3.72 18.14
N MET A 58 -11.01 -4.88 17.63
CA MET A 58 -12.08 -5.70 18.20
C MET A 58 -11.77 -6.07 19.65
N VAL A 59 -10.55 -6.53 19.95
CA VAL A 59 -10.12 -6.85 21.32
C VAL A 59 -10.26 -5.65 22.27
N GLU A 60 -9.92 -4.44 21.80
CA GLU A 60 -10.02 -3.24 22.63
C GLU A 60 -11.47 -2.70 22.74
N MET A 61 -12.32 -2.97 21.74
CA MET A 61 -13.77 -2.70 21.79
C MET A 61 -14.46 -3.64 22.77
N ASP A 62 -14.17 -4.94 22.71
CA ASP A 62 -14.71 -5.96 23.61
C ASP A 62 -14.30 -5.69 25.06
N ALA A 63 -13.10 -5.13 25.26
CA ALA A 63 -12.64 -4.65 26.57
C ALA A 63 -13.30 -3.33 27.02
N GLY A 64 -14.19 -2.74 26.23
CA GLY A 64 -14.90 -1.49 26.52
C GLY A 64 -14.01 -0.25 26.55
N ARG A 65 -12.81 -0.29 25.96
CA ARG A 65 -11.80 0.78 26.03
C ARG A 65 -11.93 1.80 24.89
N LEU A 66 -12.54 1.40 23.78
CA LEU A 66 -12.77 2.29 22.65
C LEU A 66 -14.14 2.03 22.02
N SER A 67 -14.68 3.06 21.38
CA SER A 67 -15.84 2.96 20.49
C SER A 67 -15.50 3.56 19.14
N ILE A 68 -16.14 3.08 18.08
CA ILE A 68 -15.95 3.61 16.73
C ILE A 68 -17.24 4.30 16.32
N ASN A 69 -17.15 5.61 16.09
CA ASN A 69 -18.25 6.36 15.49
C ASN A 69 -18.19 6.25 13.97
N THR A 70 -19.07 5.43 13.41
CA THR A 70 -19.20 5.20 11.97
C THR A 70 -20.12 6.19 11.27
N SER A 71 -20.85 7.05 12.01
CA SER A 71 -21.71 8.08 11.40
C SER A 71 -20.93 9.25 10.81
N GLN A 72 -19.64 9.35 11.14
CA GLN A 72 -18.72 10.34 10.57
C GLN A 72 -17.87 9.71 9.45
N VAL A 73 -17.61 10.48 8.40
CA VAL A 73 -16.73 10.06 7.29
C VAL A 73 -15.54 11.04 7.20
N PRO A 74 -14.30 10.60 7.46
CA PRO A 74 -13.91 9.24 7.85
C PRO A 74 -14.30 8.91 9.30
N ALA A 75 -14.58 7.63 9.56
CA ALA A 75 -14.95 7.12 10.89
C ALA A 75 -13.97 7.59 11.97
N VAL A 76 -14.47 7.78 13.19
CA VAL A 76 -13.68 8.30 14.31
C VAL A 76 -13.60 7.27 15.41
N ILE A 77 -12.39 7.01 15.89
CA ILE A 77 -12.14 6.20 17.09
C ILE A 77 -12.24 7.12 18.29
N LEU A 78 -13.07 6.75 19.26
CA LEU A 78 -13.31 7.47 20.51
C LEU A 78 -12.81 6.62 21.68
N LEU A 79 -12.05 7.23 22.58
CA LEU A 79 -11.68 6.59 23.84
C LEU A 79 -12.81 6.72 24.86
N THR A 80 -13.22 5.59 25.42
CA THR A 80 -14.16 5.58 26.55
C THR A 80 -13.46 6.07 27.82
N PRO A 81 -14.19 6.42 28.89
CA PRO A 81 -13.59 6.74 30.18
C PRO A 81 -12.68 5.61 30.72
N VAL A 82 -13.09 4.36 30.50
CA VAL A 82 -12.31 3.16 30.84
C VAL A 82 -11.02 3.10 30.02
N GLY A 83 -11.09 3.39 28.72
CA GLY A 83 -9.91 3.47 27.86
C GLY A 83 -8.93 4.55 28.32
N LYS A 84 -9.41 5.76 28.63
CA LYS A 84 -8.55 6.88 29.06
C LYS A 84 -7.75 6.55 30.32
N THR A 85 -8.40 5.93 31.31
CA THR A 85 -7.73 5.52 32.56
C THR A 85 -6.71 4.40 32.33
N PHE A 86 -7.08 3.38 31.54
CA PHE A 86 -6.17 2.29 31.18
C PHE A 86 -4.94 2.80 30.42
N TYR A 87 -5.13 3.57 29.35
CA TYR A 87 -4.04 4.05 28.51
C TYR A 87 -3.19 5.15 29.14
N GLY A 88 -3.76 5.92 30.08
CA GLY A 88 -3.02 6.90 30.87
C GLY A 88 -2.06 6.26 31.89
N SER A 89 -2.40 5.09 32.40
CA SER A 89 -1.54 4.31 33.31
C SER A 89 -0.60 3.35 32.57
N LEU A 90 -0.86 3.07 31.30
CA LEU A 90 -0.07 2.13 30.49
C LEU A 90 1.29 2.72 30.10
N VAL A 91 2.37 2.16 30.67
CA VAL A 91 3.75 2.53 30.33
C VAL A 91 4.21 1.74 29.10
N LEU A 92 3.97 2.30 27.92
CA LEU A 92 4.60 1.83 26.68
C LEU A 92 5.76 2.77 26.29
N PRO A 93 6.87 2.21 25.76
CA PRO A 93 7.92 3.05 25.20
C PRO A 93 7.31 3.91 24.07
N PRO A 94 7.71 5.19 23.95
CA PRO A 94 7.15 6.09 22.96
C PRO A 94 7.32 5.52 21.56
N LEU A 95 6.41 5.86 20.64
CA LEU A 95 6.63 5.67 19.22
C LEU A 95 7.90 6.43 18.92
N ARG A 96 8.99 5.69 18.71
CA ARG A 96 10.01 6.17 17.80
C ARG A 96 9.30 6.24 16.47
N HIS A 97 8.67 7.38 16.20
CA HIS A 97 8.65 7.88 14.85
C HIS A 97 10.11 7.74 14.42
N ALA A 98 10.37 6.81 13.52
CA ALA A 98 11.40 7.08 12.55
C ALA A 98 10.84 8.32 11.82
N GLN A 99 10.98 9.49 12.46
CA GLN A 99 11.04 10.75 11.78
C GLN A 99 12.11 10.45 10.74
N ARG A 100 11.67 10.17 9.53
CA ARG A 100 12.39 10.72 8.42
C ARG A 100 12.45 12.21 8.76
N LYS A 101 13.56 12.64 9.40
CA LYS A 101 14.28 13.78 8.85
C LYS A 101 14.15 13.57 7.35
N PRO A 102 13.51 14.48 6.59
CA PRO A 102 13.48 14.34 5.13
C PRO A 102 14.89 13.94 4.78
N ALA A 103 15.07 12.77 4.16
CA ALA A 103 16.40 12.24 3.97
C ALA A 103 17.16 13.39 3.30
N VAL A 104 18.05 14.05 4.04
CA VAL A 104 19.01 14.95 3.44
C VAL A 104 19.70 13.99 2.52
N HIS A 105 19.44 14.16 1.22
CA HIS A 105 19.83 13.23 0.18
C HIS A 105 21.36 13.21 0.16
N THR A 106 21.96 12.45 1.06
CA THR A 106 23.33 11.95 0.97
C THR A 106 23.33 10.57 0.30
N GLY A 107 22.20 10.17 -0.28
CA GLY A 107 22.15 9.14 -1.31
C GLY A 107 22.23 9.82 -2.65
N LEU A 108 23.28 9.47 -3.41
CA LEU A 108 23.48 9.71 -4.85
C LEU A 108 22.25 10.25 -5.57
N SER A 109 22.41 11.36 -6.30
CA SER A 109 21.33 12.03 -7.05
C SER A 109 20.46 11.01 -7.79
N ARG A 110 19.16 11.28 -7.97
CA ARG A 110 18.23 10.36 -8.68
C ARG A 110 18.83 9.80 -9.98
N ARG A 111 19.66 10.59 -10.65
CA ARG A 111 20.44 10.21 -11.83
C ARG A 111 21.50 9.13 -11.56
N ALA A 112 22.27 9.24 -10.49
CA ALA A 112 23.28 8.26 -10.11
C ALA A 112 22.65 6.94 -9.59
N LYS A 113 21.48 7.00 -8.95
CA LYS A 113 20.73 5.79 -8.60
C LYS A 113 20.15 5.09 -9.83
N ALA A 114 19.60 5.86 -10.77
CA ALA A 114 19.14 5.32 -12.05
C ALA A 114 20.31 4.69 -12.83
N LEU A 115 21.48 5.34 -12.88
CA LEU A 115 22.69 4.80 -13.51
C LEU A 115 23.14 3.48 -12.87
N ALA A 116 23.12 3.38 -11.54
CA ALA A 116 23.47 2.14 -10.84
C ALA A 116 22.44 1.01 -11.11
N GLU A 117 21.15 1.34 -11.18
CA GLU A 117 20.09 0.38 -11.54
C GLU A 117 20.24 -0.10 -12.99
N TYR A 118 20.52 0.81 -13.94
CA TYR A 118 20.81 0.48 -15.34
C TYR A 118 22.08 -0.37 -15.48
N GLN A 119 23.14 -0.05 -14.75
CA GLN A 119 24.38 -0.85 -14.74
C GLN A 119 24.15 -2.25 -14.16
N GLY A 120 23.29 -2.37 -13.12
CA GLY A 120 22.89 -3.66 -12.57
C GLY A 120 22.10 -4.50 -13.57
N ILE A 121 21.15 -3.89 -14.29
CA ILE A 121 20.39 -4.58 -15.35
C ILE A 121 21.32 -4.98 -16.50
N TYR A 122 22.23 -4.09 -16.93
CA TYR A 122 23.21 -4.38 -17.96
C TYR A 122 24.12 -5.55 -17.57
N ALA A 123 24.59 -5.61 -16.32
CA ALA A 123 25.42 -6.72 -15.84
C ALA A 123 24.69 -8.07 -15.82
N ILE A 124 23.36 -8.07 -15.69
CA ILE A 124 22.52 -9.29 -15.79
C ILE A 124 22.28 -9.66 -17.26
N LEU A 125 22.06 -8.66 -18.12
CA LEU A 125 21.79 -8.86 -19.54
C LEU A 125 23.05 -9.20 -20.35
N GLN A 126 24.24 -8.81 -19.89
CA GLN A 126 25.51 -9.08 -20.56
C GLN A 126 25.79 -10.59 -20.68
N PRO A 127 25.74 -11.41 -19.61
CA PRO A 127 25.88 -12.85 -19.75
C PRO A 127 24.80 -13.47 -20.64
N VAL A 128 23.56 -12.98 -20.58
CA VAL A 128 22.47 -13.48 -21.44
C VAL A 128 22.79 -13.18 -22.90
N ARG A 129 23.22 -11.95 -23.21
CA ARG A 129 23.68 -11.54 -24.53
C ARG A 129 24.86 -12.37 -25.00
N ASP A 130 25.85 -12.62 -24.15
CA ASP A 130 27.06 -13.38 -24.50
C ASP A 130 26.74 -14.88 -24.70
N THR A 131 25.82 -15.43 -23.91
CA THR A 131 25.32 -16.81 -24.07
C THR A 131 24.47 -16.95 -25.33
N VAL A 132 23.68 -15.93 -25.65
CA VAL A 132 22.87 -15.85 -26.86
C VAL A 132 23.76 -15.62 -28.08
N ALA A 133 24.79 -14.78 -28.00
CA ALA A 133 25.78 -14.56 -29.06
C ALA A 133 26.64 -15.80 -29.33
N ALA A 134 27.05 -16.52 -28.28
CA ALA A 134 27.74 -17.81 -28.40
C ALA A 134 26.86 -18.91 -29.02
N ARG A 135 25.52 -18.82 -28.85
CA ARG A 135 24.52 -19.70 -29.49
C ARG A 135 24.03 -19.19 -30.85
N LEU A 136 24.21 -17.91 -31.17
CA LEU A 136 23.81 -17.27 -32.43
C LEU A 136 24.91 -17.26 -33.50
N LEU A 137 26.08 -17.84 -33.21
CA LEU A 137 27.00 -18.31 -34.26
C LEU A 137 26.34 -19.35 -35.21
N THR A 138 25.10 -19.76 -34.94
CA THR A 138 24.27 -20.61 -35.80
C THR A 138 23.19 -19.92 -36.64
N SER A 139 22.91 -18.61 -36.51
CA SER A 139 22.13 -17.84 -37.50
C SER A 139 21.99 -16.36 -37.07
N ALA A 140 22.50 -15.43 -37.88
CA ALA A 140 22.65 -14.02 -37.54
C ALA A 140 21.47 -13.11 -37.92
N GLU A 141 20.32 -13.63 -38.35
CA GLU A 141 19.28 -12.79 -38.97
C GLU A 141 18.13 -12.29 -38.07
N GLU A 142 17.88 -12.85 -36.87
CA GLU A 142 16.59 -12.58 -36.20
C GLU A 142 16.57 -11.60 -35.03
N PHE A 143 17.70 -11.18 -34.45
CA PHE A 143 17.66 -10.24 -33.31
C PHE A 143 18.63 -9.07 -33.43
N SER A 144 18.24 -8.07 -34.20
CA SER A 144 18.89 -6.76 -34.19
C SER A 144 18.48 -5.99 -32.93
N VAL A 145 19.40 -5.86 -31.98
CA VAL A 145 19.27 -5.07 -30.73
C VAL A 145 18.82 -3.62 -31.01
N THR A 146 19.04 -3.11 -32.22
CA THR A 146 18.59 -1.78 -32.66
C THR A 146 17.08 -1.64 -32.82
N LYS A 147 16.33 -2.74 -32.95
CA LYS A 147 14.86 -2.73 -33.09
C LYS A 147 14.11 -2.79 -31.76
N ILE A 148 14.81 -3.11 -30.66
CA ILE A 148 14.22 -3.24 -29.32
C ILE A 148 13.49 -1.96 -28.87
N PRO A 149 14.03 -0.74 -29.07
CA PRO A 149 13.30 0.48 -28.68
C PRO A 149 11.96 0.64 -29.40
N GLY A 150 11.90 0.40 -30.71
CA GLY A 150 10.66 0.51 -31.48
C GLY A 150 9.63 -0.57 -31.12
N MET A 151 10.08 -1.77 -30.74
CA MET A 151 9.17 -2.80 -30.22
C MET A 151 8.60 -2.40 -28.85
N ILE A 152 9.42 -1.81 -27.96
CA ILE A 152 8.96 -1.31 -26.66
C ILE A 152 7.93 -0.19 -26.85
N GLU A 153 8.17 0.76 -27.76
CA GLU A 153 7.20 1.81 -28.08
C GLU A 153 5.87 1.21 -28.57
N SER A 154 5.90 0.25 -29.50
CA SER A 154 4.68 -0.42 -29.97
C SER A 154 3.96 -1.19 -28.87
N PHE A 155 4.67 -1.80 -27.92
CA PHE A 155 4.06 -2.51 -26.81
C PHE A 155 3.36 -1.55 -25.84
N LEU A 156 3.97 -0.40 -25.53
CA LEU A 156 3.35 0.61 -24.69
C LEU A 156 2.09 1.21 -25.35
N GLU A 157 2.12 1.45 -26.66
CA GLU A 157 0.94 1.89 -27.41
C GLU A 157 -0.19 0.85 -27.38
N THR A 158 0.14 -0.44 -27.50
CA THR A 158 -0.87 -1.51 -27.36
C THR A 158 -1.40 -1.64 -25.93
N GLU A 159 -0.58 -1.41 -24.91
CA GLU A 159 -1.01 -1.45 -23.51
C GLU A 159 -2.02 -0.33 -23.21
N ASP A 160 -1.75 0.89 -23.69
CA ASP A 160 -2.66 2.03 -23.53
C ASP A 160 -3.98 1.83 -24.29
N ALA A 161 -3.93 1.24 -25.48
CA ALA A 161 -5.13 0.88 -26.25
C ALA A 161 -5.99 -0.17 -25.51
N LEU A 162 -5.36 -1.23 -25.01
CA LEU A 162 -6.05 -2.27 -24.24
C LEU A 162 -6.63 -1.74 -22.93
N ARG A 163 -5.92 -0.83 -22.25
CA ARG A 163 -6.40 -0.17 -21.04
C ARG A 163 -7.65 0.67 -21.30
N SER A 164 -7.67 1.39 -22.42
CA SER A 164 -8.83 2.18 -22.84
C SER A 164 -10.03 1.30 -23.16
N GLN A 165 -9.83 0.17 -23.84
CA GLN A 165 -10.90 -0.81 -24.11
C GLN A 165 -11.44 -1.43 -22.81
N ASN A 166 -10.58 -1.70 -21.83
CA ASN A 166 -10.99 -2.28 -20.56
C ASN A 166 -11.86 -1.32 -19.73
N ILE A 167 -11.54 -0.02 -19.75
CA ILE A 167 -12.38 1.03 -19.15
C ILE A 167 -13.77 1.02 -19.80
N HIS A 168 -13.84 1.04 -21.13
CA HIS A 168 -15.11 1.02 -21.86
C HIS A 168 -15.94 -0.25 -21.58
N LEU A 169 -15.31 -1.42 -21.51
CA LEU A 169 -16.00 -2.67 -21.16
C LEU A 169 -16.53 -2.64 -19.71
N THR A 170 -15.76 -2.05 -18.80
CA THR A 170 -16.19 -1.90 -17.39
C THR A 170 -17.39 -0.97 -17.27
N GLU A 171 -17.38 0.15 -17.99
CA GLU A 171 -18.52 1.07 -18.08
C GLU A 171 -19.76 0.35 -18.65
N ARG A 172 -19.58 -0.43 -19.73
CA ARG A 172 -20.68 -1.19 -20.34
C ARG A 172 -21.26 -2.26 -19.42
N VAL A 173 -20.44 -2.95 -18.63
CA VAL A 173 -20.91 -3.92 -17.64
C VAL A 173 -21.69 -3.23 -16.52
N ASN A 174 -21.25 -2.05 -16.09
CA ASN A 174 -21.97 -1.27 -15.07
C ASN A 174 -23.33 -0.78 -15.59
N GLU A 175 -23.42 -0.35 -16.85
CA GLU A 175 -24.69 -0.01 -17.50
C GLU A 175 -25.65 -1.21 -17.55
N LEU A 176 -25.17 -2.37 -18.00
CA LEU A 176 -25.98 -3.58 -18.08
C LEU A 176 -26.44 -4.09 -16.70
N ASN A 177 -25.59 -3.99 -15.69
CA ASN A 177 -25.97 -4.33 -14.31
C ASN A 177 -27.06 -3.38 -13.80
N TRP A 178 -26.94 -2.08 -14.09
CA TRP A 178 -27.96 -1.10 -13.73
C TRP A 178 -29.29 -1.36 -14.45
N GLU A 179 -29.25 -1.67 -15.75
CA GLU A 179 -30.44 -2.07 -16.52
C GLU A 179 -31.10 -3.34 -15.95
N SER A 180 -30.29 -4.34 -15.57
CA SER A 180 -30.77 -5.57 -14.92
C SER A 180 -31.43 -5.30 -13.56
N ASP A 181 -30.79 -4.47 -12.71
CA ASP A 181 -31.32 -4.09 -11.40
C ASP A 181 -32.63 -3.30 -11.50
N CYS A 182 -32.76 -2.46 -12.53
CA CYS A 182 -33.98 -1.71 -12.83
C CYS A 182 -35.15 -2.61 -13.28
N ILE A 183 -34.87 -3.66 -14.05
CA ILE A 183 -35.86 -4.66 -14.48
C ILE A 183 -36.30 -5.52 -13.28
N GLU A 184 -35.37 -5.99 -12.45
CA GLU A 184 -35.67 -6.79 -11.25
C GLU A 184 -36.45 -5.99 -10.18
N SER A 185 -36.21 -4.69 -10.10
CA SER A 185 -36.90 -3.79 -9.15
C SER A 185 -38.27 -3.28 -9.64
N GLY A 186 -38.70 -3.66 -10.85
CA GLY A 186 -39.99 -3.25 -11.42
C GLY A 186 -40.10 -1.74 -11.71
N LEU A 187 -38.97 -1.09 -12.01
CA LEU A 187 -38.89 0.36 -12.30
C LEU A 187 -38.96 0.67 -13.81
N TRP A 188 -39.33 -0.32 -14.63
CA TRP A 188 -39.63 -0.20 -16.06
C TRP A 188 -41.05 -0.67 -16.36
#